data_AF-A0A7U5BG22-F1
#
_entry.id   AF-A0A7U5BG22-F1
#
_cell.length_a   1.000
_cell.length_b   1.000
_cell.length_c   1.000
_cell.angle_alpha   90.00
_cell.angle_beta   90.00
_cell.angle_gamma   90.00
#
_symmetry.space_group_name_H-M   'P 1'
#
loop_
_entity.id
_entity.type
_entity.pdbx_description
1 polymer ?
#
loop_
_entity_poly.entity_id
_entity_poly.type
_entity_poly.pdbx_seq_one_letter_code
_entity_poly.pdbx_strand_id
1 'polypeptide(L)'
;MVPRNRAEALRVALLGANAAVSEELFFRLYLPLLAALVGAAPWLAFLLSTLLFGAMHRYQGALGVVLTTLLGALFAFAALASGGLAVPILLHLLVNLNGLILRPAVKVLARRRAD
;
A
#
# COMPACT_ATOMS: atom_id res chain seq x y z
N MET A 1 -3.59 -14.34 5.09
CA MET A 1 -4.47 -15.49 4.80
C MET A 1 -4.63 -15.61 3.29
N VAL A 2 -4.63 -16.82 2.73
CA VAL A 2 -4.89 -17.04 1.30
C VAL A 2 -6.39 -17.30 1.12
N PRO A 3 -7.10 -16.57 0.24
CA PRO A 3 -8.52 -16.84 0.02
C PRO A 3 -8.73 -18.24 -0.56
N ARG A 4 -9.66 -18.99 0.01
CA ARG A 4 -9.93 -20.40 -0.34
C ARG A 4 -11.00 -20.55 -1.41
N ASN A 5 -11.84 -19.53 -1.58
CA ASN A 5 -12.96 -19.51 -2.51
C ASN A 5 -13.23 -18.08 -3.00
N ARG A 6 -14.17 -17.93 -3.94
CA ARG A 6 -14.52 -16.64 -4.55
C ARG A 6 -15.09 -15.63 -3.54
N ALA A 7 -15.88 -16.08 -2.57
CA ALA A 7 -16.46 -15.20 -1.56
C ALA A 7 -15.38 -14.60 -0.65
N GLU A 8 -14.38 -15.40 -0.24
CA GLU A 8 -13.23 -14.91 0.51
C GLU A 8 -12.36 -13.97 -0.33
N ALA A 9 -12.14 -14.28 -1.61
CA ALA A 9 -11.40 -13.41 -2.51
C ALA A 9 -12.07 -12.03 -2.64
N LEU A 10 -13.40 -11.98 -2.74
CA LEU A 10 -14.15 -10.73 -2.77
C LEU A 10 -13.99 -9.93 -1.47
N ARG A 11 -14.13 -10.58 -0.31
CA ARG A 11 -13.94 -9.91 1.00
C ARG A 11 -12.53 -9.35 1.15
N VAL A 12 -11.52 -10.10 0.73
CA VAL A 12 -10.12 -9.67 0.73
C VAL A 12 -9.90 -8.51 -0.25
N ALA A 13 -10.54 -8.52 -1.42
CA ALA A 13 -10.47 -7.41 -2.37
C ALA A 13 -11.07 -6.11 -1.79
N LEU A 14 -12.24 -6.20 -1.14
CA LEU A 14 -12.88 -5.07 -0.48
C LEU A 14 -12.02 -4.53 0.67
N LEU A 15 -11.42 -5.42 1.47
CA LEU A 15 -10.47 -5.02 2.52
C LEU A 15 -9.24 -4.32 1.93
N GLY A 16 -8.67 -4.84 0.85
CA GLY A 16 -7.53 -4.25 0.15
C GLY A 16 -7.84 -2.89 -0.46
N ALA A 17 -9.07 -2.69 -0.95
CA ALA A 17 -9.56 -1.39 -1.44
C ALA A 17 -9.74 -0.38 -0.32
N ASN A 18 -10.35 -0.80 0.81
CA ASN A 18 -10.44 0.04 1.99
C ASN A 18 -9.04 0.47 2.46
N ALA A 19 -8.11 -0.48 2.60
CA ALA A 19 -6.74 -0.18 3.00
C ALA A 19 -6.06 0.81 2.06
N ALA A 20 -6.15 0.60 0.74
CA ALA A 20 -5.59 1.52 -0.25
C ALA A 20 -6.16 2.95 -0.10
N VAL A 21 -7.47 3.10 0.06
CA VAL A 21 -8.09 4.42 0.22
C VAL A 21 -7.69 5.07 1.54
N SER A 22 -7.86 4.36 2.66
CA SER A 22 -7.60 4.91 4.00
C SER A 22 -6.12 5.25 4.21
N GLU A 23 -5.20 4.40 3.75
CA GLU A 23 -3.77 4.62 3.90
C GLU A 23 -3.28 5.78 3.04
N GLU A 24 -3.72 5.91 1.78
CA GLU A 24 -3.34 7.05 0.96
C GLU A 24 -3.90 8.37 1.50
N LEU A 25 -5.16 8.39 1.99
CA LEU A 25 -5.71 9.57 2.66
C LEU A 25 -4.88 9.97 3.89
N PHE A 26 -4.45 9.00 4.70
CA PHE A 26 -3.69 9.29 5.90
C PHE A 26 -2.25 9.72 5.58
N PHE A 27 -1.52 8.92 4.80
CA PHE A 27 -0.08 9.11 4.60
C PHE A 27 0.26 10.11 3.49
N ARG A 28 -0.61 10.33 2.49
CA ARG A 28 -0.31 11.25 1.36
C ARG A 28 -1.04 12.59 1.47
N LEU A 29 -2.04 12.69 2.35
CA LEU A 29 -2.76 13.94 2.58
C LEU A 29 -2.70 14.37 4.05
N TYR A 30 -3.33 13.64 4.97
CA TYR A 30 -3.56 14.12 6.32
C TYR A 30 -2.27 14.35 7.11
N LEU A 31 -1.39 13.36 7.17
CA LEU A 31 -0.16 13.43 7.96
C LEU A 31 0.84 14.48 7.40
N PRO A 32 1.11 14.55 6.08
CA PRO A 32 1.92 15.64 5.52
C PRO A 32 1.32 17.03 5.76
N LEU A 33 0.00 17.17 5.68
CA LEU A 33 -0.69 18.44 5.94
C LEU A 33 -0.54 18.85 7.41
N LEU A 34 -0.73 17.95 8.36
CA LEU A 34 -0.49 18.23 9.78
C LEU A 34 0.94 18.68 10.05
N ALA A 35 1.93 18.02 9.44
CA ALA A 35 3.32 18.41 9.58
C ALA A 35 3.58 19.81 9.00
N ALA A 36 2.99 20.15 7.86
CA ALA A 36 3.09 21.48 7.26
C ALA A 36 2.42 22.56 8.15
N LEU A 37 1.30 22.26 8.79
CA LEU A 37 0.60 23.19 9.71
C LEU A 37 1.42 23.55 10.95
N VAL A 38 2.36 22.68 11.36
CA VAL A 38 3.31 22.97 12.46
C VAL A 38 4.67 23.47 11.95
N GLY A 39 4.76 23.86 10.66
CA GLY A 39 5.93 24.51 10.08
C GLY A 39 6.97 23.58 9.44
N ALA A 40 6.68 22.30 9.25
CA ALA A 40 7.60 21.40 8.54
C ALA A 40 7.70 21.77 7.05
N ALA A 41 8.90 21.70 6.50
CA ALA A 41 9.09 21.83 5.06
C ALA A 41 8.32 20.70 4.31
N PRO A 42 7.68 20.97 3.17
CA PRO A 42 6.85 19.98 2.47
C PRO A 42 7.59 18.68 2.16
N TRP A 43 8.84 18.75 1.69
CA TRP A 43 9.63 17.56 1.37
C TRP A 43 9.90 16.70 2.61
N LEU A 44 10.12 17.32 3.77
CA LEU A 44 10.37 16.63 5.04
C LEU A 44 9.09 15.96 5.56
N ALA A 45 7.95 16.62 5.41
CA ALA A 45 6.64 16.07 5.77
C ALA A 45 6.33 14.78 4.99
N PHE A 46 6.54 14.78 3.67
CA PHE A 46 6.36 13.59 2.83
C PHE A 46 7.39 12.49 3.12
N LEU A 47 8.66 12.87 3.37
CA LEU A 47 9.71 11.91 3.74
C LEU A 47 9.34 11.17 5.03
N LEU A 48 9.02 11.88 6.09
CA LEU A 48 8.66 11.30 7.39
C LEU A 48 7.39 10.43 7.27
N SER A 49 6.37 10.91 6.58
CA SER A 49 5.15 10.13 6.34
C SER A 49 5.44 8.82 5.60
N THR A 50 6.32 8.85 4.59
CA THR A 50 6.73 7.67 3.81
C THR A 50 7.53 6.67 4.66
N LEU A 51 8.41 7.16 5.53
CA LEU A 51 9.15 6.29 6.47
C LEU A 51 8.22 5.63 7.48
N LEU A 52 7.25 6.38 8.03
CA LEU A 52 6.24 5.86 8.95
C LEU A 52 5.35 4.80 8.29
N PHE A 53 4.94 5.02 7.03
CA PHE A 53 4.21 4.05 6.24
C PHE A 53 4.96 2.71 6.15
N GLY A 54 6.25 2.73 5.81
CA GLY A 54 7.08 1.52 5.80
C GLY A 54 7.26 0.90 7.18
N ALA A 55 7.46 1.71 8.22
CA ALA A 55 7.65 1.21 9.59
C ALA A 55 6.41 0.47 10.13
N MET A 56 5.20 0.88 9.75
CA MET A 56 3.96 0.16 10.07
C MET A 56 3.90 -1.25 9.47
N HIS A 57 4.70 -1.52 8.45
CA HIS A 57 4.82 -2.82 7.80
C HIS A 57 5.92 -3.71 8.39
N ARG A 58 6.45 -3.39 9.58
CA ARG A 58 7.49 -4.18 10.27
C ARG A 58 7.17 -5.67 10.41
N TYR A 59 5.90 -6.05 10.44
CA TYR A 59 5.46 -7.46 10.50
C TYR A 59 5.83 -8.27 9.24
N GLN A 60 6.24 -7.62 8.16
CA GLN A 60 6.73 -8.25 6.92
C GLN A 60 8.24 -8.56 6.94
N GLY A 61 8.94 -8.23 8.03
CA GLY A 61 10.39 -8.34 8.15
C GLY A 61 11.14 -7.17 7.49
N ALA A 62 12.47 -7.12 7.67
CA ALA A 62 13.29 -5.98 7.24
C ALA A 62 13.20 -5.69 5.74
N LEU A 63 13.26 -6.73 4.89
CA LEU A 63 13.10 -6.56 3.44
C LEU A 63 11.69 -6.05 3.09
N GLY A 64 10.65 -6.52 3.79
CA GLY A 64 9.28 -6.05 3.59
C GLY A 64 9.10 -4.58 3.92
N VAL A 65 9.75 -4.09 4.99
CA VAL A 65 9.78 -2.66 5.35
C VAL A 65 10.43 -1.86 4.23
N VAL A 66 11.62 -2.24 3.78
CA VAL A 66 12.35 -1.51 2.72
C VAL A 66 11.52 -1.43 1.44
N LEU A 67 10.98 -2.56 0.96
CA LEU A 67 10.18 -2.59 -0.26
C LEU A 67 8.89 -1.78 -0.11
N THR A 68 8.25 -1.82 1.06
CA THR A 68 7.03 -1.03 1.32
C THR A 68 7.33 0.46 1.43
N THR A 69 8.46 0.86 2.01
CA THR A 69 8.92 2.26 1.99
C THR A 69 9.14 2.74 0.55
N LEU A 70 9.77 1.94 -0.32
CA LEU A 70 9.99 2.29 -1.72
C LEU A 70 8.67 2.43 -2.49
N LEU A 71 7.72 1.52 -2.29
CA LEU A 71 6.35 1.67 -2.83
C LEU A 71 5.68 2.92 -2.29
N GLY A 72 5.88 3.21 -1.00
CA GLY A 72 5.35 4.41 -0.39
C GLY A 72 5.92 5.71 -1.00
N ALA A 73 7.20 5.71 -1.35
CA ALA A 73 7.84 6.82 -2.06
C ALA A 73 7.27 6.96 -3.48
N LEU A 74 7.04 5.85 -4.18
CA LEU A 74 6.37 5.84 -5.48
C LEU A 74 4.95 6.41 -5.40
N PHE A 75 4.16 6.05 -4.38
CA PHE A 75 2.82 6.59 -4.20
C PHE A 75 2.84 8.09 -3.86
N ALA A 76 3.78 8.54 -3.03
CA ALA A 76 3.97 9.97 -2.76
C ALA A 76 4.33 10.74 -4.04
N PHE A 77 5.26 10.21 -4.86
CA PHE A 77 5.58 10.78 -6.16
C PHE A 77 4.36 10.82 -7.08
N ALA A 78 3.60 9.73 -7.18
CA ALA A 78 2.40 9.67 -8.00
C ALA A 78 1.35 10.70 -7.55
N ALA A 79 1.12 10.85 -6.24
CA ALA A 79 0.21 11.85 -5.69
C ALA A 79 0.57 13.27 -6.13
N LEU A 80 1.85 13.63 -5.99
CA LEU A 80 2.38 14.94 -6.35
C LEU A 80 2.36 15.16 -7.87
N ALA A 81 2.77 14.17 -8.66
CA ALA A 81 2.80 14.24 -10.11
C ALA A 81 1.41 14.33 -10.73
N SER A 82 0.41 13.65 -10.18
CA SER A 82 -0.98 13.72 -10.65
C SER A 82 -1.80 14.84 -10.01
N GLY A 83 -1.28 15.52 -8.98
CA GLY A 83 -2.00 16.56 -8.24
C GLY A 83 -3.20 16.06 -7.42
N GLY A 84 -3.23 14.79 -7.05
CA GLY A 84 -4.39 14.17 -6.39
C GLY A 84 -4.17 12.71 -6.00
N LEU A 85 -5.15 12.14 -5.29
CA LEU A 85 -5.02 10.79 -4.69
C LEU A 85 -5.56 9.65 -5.55
N ALA A 86 -6.26 9.92 -6.65
CA ALA A 86 -6.85 8.86 -7.47
C ALA A 86 -5.80 7.89 -8.02
N VAL A 87 -4.68 8.41 -8.54
CA VAL A 87 -3.59 7.62 -9.08
C VAL A 87 -2.89 6.76 -8.01
N PRO A 88 -2.39 7.31 -6.89
CA PRO A 88 -1.76 6.49 -5.86
C PRO A 88 -2.73 5.47 -5.23
N ILE A 89 -4.00 5.80 -5.04
CA ILE A 89 -5.01 4.84 -4.55
C ILE A 89 -5.15 3.66 -5.52
N LEU A 90 -5.23 3.92 -6.83
CA LEU A 90 -5.31 2.85 -7.82
C LEU A 90 -4.06 1.97 -7.81
N LEU A 91 -2.86 2.58 -7.79
CA LEU A 91 -1.60 1.83 -7.74
C LEU A 91 -1.50 0.97 -6.47
N HIS A 92 -1.87 1.53 -5.32
CA HIS A 92 -1.86 0.82 -4.05
C HIS A 92 -2.89 -0.33 -4.06
N LEU A 93 -4.10 -0.11 -4.56
CA LEU A 93 -5.10 -1.18 -4.73
C LEU A 93 -4.54 -2.32 -5.59
N LEU A 94 -3.89 -2.02 -6.72
CA LEU A 94 -3.30 -3.05 -7.58
C LEU A 94 -2.21 -3.85 -6.85
N VAL A 95 -1.37 -3.18 -6.06
CA VAL A 95 -0.37 -3.85 -5.21
C VAL A 95 -1.05 -4.77 -4.20
N ASN A 96 -2.12 -4.32 -3.55
CA ASN A 96 -2.87 -5.11 -2.58
C ASN A 96 -3.51 -6.36 -3.22
N LEU A 97 -4.18 -6.21 -4.37
CA LEU A 97 -4.78 -7.33 -5.09
C LEU A 97 -3.72 -8.33 -5.58
N ASN A 98 -2.57 -7.84 -6.04
CA ASN A 98 -1.45 -8.70 -6.42
C ASN A 98 -0.92 -9.52 -5.22
N GLY A 99 -0.69 -8.86 -4.08
CA GLY A 99 -0.16 -9.48 -2.87
C GLY A 99 -1.12 -10.44 -2.19
N LEU A 100 -2.41 -10.11 -2.14
CA LEU A 100 -3.42 -10.84 -1.36
C LEU A 100 -4.21 -11.88 -2.18
N ILE A 101 -4.29 -11.73 -3.50
CA ILE A 101 -5.11 -12.59 -4.36
C ILE A 101 -4.27 -13.26 -5.45
N LEU A 102 -3.63 -12.49 -6.33
CA LEU A 102 -2.99 -13.05 -7.53
C LEU A 102 -1.79 -13.96 -7.21
N ARG A 103 -0.79 -13.45 -6.48
CA ARG A 103 0.41 -14.26 -6.13
C ARG A 103 0.05 -15.51 -5.32
N PRO A 104 -0.82 -15.44 -4.30
CA PRO A 104 -1.27 -16.64 -3.60
C PRO A 104 -2.00 -17.64 -4.50
N ALA A 105 -2.91 -17.19 -5.37
CA ALA A 105 -3.64 -18.08 -6.28
C ALA A 105 -2.71 -18.82 -7.24
N VAL A 106 -1.74 -18.11 -7.84
CA VAL A 106 -0.72 -18.70 -8.72
C VAL A 106 0.10 -19.77 -7.98
N LYS A 107 0.52 -19.49 -6.74
CA LYS A 107 1.25 -20.48 -5.93
C LYS A 107 0.44 -21.75 -5.65
N VAL A 108 -0.86 -21.62 -5.39
CA VAL A 108 -1.74 -22.78 -5.17
C VAL A 108 -1.90 -23.60 -6.45
N LEU A 109 -2.13 -22.94 -7.58
CA LEU A 109 -2.27 -23.60 -8.87
C LEU A 109 -0.98 -24.32 -9.31
N ALA A 110 0.18 -23.70 -9.09
CA ALA A 110 1.47 -24.29 -9.41
C ALA A 110 1.74 -25.57 -8.61
N ARG A 111 1.41 -25.58 -7.31
CA ARG A 111 1.54 -26.78 -6.45
C ARG A 111 0.66 -27.92 -6.94
N ARG A 112 -0.61 -27.65 -7.24
CA ARG A 112 -1.56 -28.66 -7.77
C ARG A 112 -1.17 -29.30 -9.10
N ARG A 113 -0.27 -28.67 -9.88
CA ARG A 113 0.24 -29.23 -11.15
C ARG A 113 1.48 -30.09 -10.96
N ALA A 114 2.15 -29.96 -9.82
CA ALA A 114 3.36 -30.71 -9.50
C ALA A 114 3.06 -32.01 -8.73
N ASP A 115 1.85 -32.12 -8.18
CA ASP A 115 1.27 -33.33 -7.56
C ASP A 115 0.52 -34.15 -8.62
#